data_AF-A0A2N1HU15-F1
#
_entry.id   AF-A0A2N1HU15-F1
#
_cell.length_a   1.000
_cell.length_b   1.000
_cell.length_c   1.000
_cell.angle_alpha   90.00
_cell.angle_beta   90.00
_cell.angle_gamma   90.00
#
_symmetry.space_group_name_H-M   'P 1'
#
loop_
_entity.id
_entity.type
_entity.pdbx_description
1 polymer ?
#
loop_
_entity_poly.entity_id
_entity_poly.type
_entity_poly.pdbx_seq_one_letter_code
_entity_poly.pdbx_strand_id
1 'polypeptide(L)'
;MSGALKTILFFAAMLAGLTWFFSTMLGPDISGVKRLNSGVIQYFGPIDMQRVEKFKRLYRPGDRLLVNSNGGSLYAGIDMGNFIHENRMTVEVANLCISSCANYVFLAGETKILNKNSLVIFHGGPRQANFLSLMEQADASNAEPGTTFGRADYEGVVTIESASAQREAIALNYGSRCAIGQVLNMNGDCQTITAQQRLQFLIDLEDQLYTNVNANMDRDIPYLGQVGDYEQVYLAYKYYGFFYSIESLKKLNVSNVYTKDGDWSPVSNPLYNKVYEVVVTD
;
A
#
# COMPACT_ATOMS: atom_id res chain seq x y z
N MET A 1 17.96 -43.41 -4.09
CA MET A 1 18.32 -42.35 -3.11
C MET A 1 19.03 -42.99 -1.94
N SER A 2 20.22 -42.49 -1.57
CA SER A 2 21.00 -43.03 -0.44
C SER A 2 20.28 -42.75 0.90
N GLY A 3 20.55 -43.58 1.92
CA GLY A 3 19.93 -43.44 3.25
C GLY A 3 20.17 -42.05 3.88
N ALA A 4 21.35 -41.48 3.67
CA ALA A 4 21.71 -40.14 4.16
C ALA A 4 20.80 -39.03 3.57
N LEU A 5 20.41 -39.13 2.30
CA LEU A 5 19.55 -38.14 1.65
C LEU A 5 18.13 -38.16 2.22
N LYS A 6 17.61 -39.34 2.60
CA LYS A 6 16.30 -39.46 3.26
C LYS A 6 16.31 -38.86 4.66
N THR A 7 17.39 -39.06 5.41
CA THR A 7 17.54 -38.49 6.75
C THR A 7 17.63 -36.96 6.70
N ILE A 8 18.41 -36.41 5.76
CA ILE A 8 18.51 -34.94 5.58
C ILE A 8 17.16 -34.34 5.20
N LEU A 9 16.43 -34.95 4.26
CA LEU A 9 15.09 -34.48 3.86
C LEU A 9 14.08 -34.55 5.01
N PHE A 10 14.16 -35.59 5.86
CA PHE A 10 13.29 -35.73 7.02
C PHE A 10 13.55 -34.64 8.08
N PHE A 11 14.81 -34.36 8.41
CA PHE A 11 15.15 -33.29 9.35
C PHE A 11 14.85 -31.89 8.79
N ALA A 12 15.05 -31.66 7.49
CA ALA A 12 14.66 -30.41 6.84
C ALA A 12 13.15 -30.18 6.87
N ALA A 13 12.34 -31.23 6.65
CA ALA A 13 10.89 -31.16 6.78
C ALA A 13 10.43 -30.92 8.22
N MET A 14 11.11 -31.52 9.21
CA MET A 14 10.82 -31.30 10.63
C MET A 14 11.16 -29.87 11.08
N LEU A 15 12.30 -29.31 10.60
CA LEU A 15 12.72 -27.94 10.88
C LEU A 15 11.78 -26.92 10.22
N ALA A 16 11.39 -27.17 8.95
CA ALA A 16 10.40 -26.35 8.24
C ALA A 16 9.02 -26.41 8.93
N GLY A 17 8.60 -27.59 9.38
CA GLY A 17 7.38 -27.79 10.16
C GLY A 17 7.41 -27.02 11.49
N LEU A 18 8.54 -27.04 12.21
CA LEU A 18 8.76 -26.26 13.44
C LEU A 18 8.72 -24.76 13.18
N THR A 19 9.37 -24.25 12.13
CA THR A 19 9.33 -22.81 11.79
C THR A 19 7.94 -22.34 11.39
N TRP A 20 7.16 -23.17 10.67
CA TRP A 20 5.78 -22.85 10.30
C TRP A 20 4.84 -22.89 11.51
N PHE A 21 5.07 -23.83 12.44
CA PHE A 21 4.34 -23.93 13.70
C PHE A 21 4.63 -22.75 14.66
N PHE A 22 5.88 -22.26 14.71
CA PHE A 22 6.23 -21.07 15.49
C PHE A 22 5.72 -19.77 14.84
N SER A 23 5.75 -19.67 13.51
CA SER A 23 5.22 -18.50 12.79
C SER A 23 3.70 -18.36 12.89
N THR A 24 2.99 -19.48 13.05
CA THR A 24 1.54 -19.49 13.32
C THR A 24 1.21 -19.24 14.80
N MET A 25 2.10 -19.60 15.74
CA MET A 25 1.93 -19.33 17.17
C MET A 25 2.19 -17.87 17.59
N LEU A 26 3.04 -17.13 16.88
CA LEU A 26 3.48 -15.79 17.30
C LEU A 26 2.57 -14.64 16.85
N GLY A 27 1.52 -14.92 16.08
CA GLY A 27 0.71 -13.90 15.43
C GLY A 27 1.55 -13.05 14.45
N PRO A 28 0.92 -12.10 13.76
CA PRO A 28 1.64 -11.24 12.82
C PRO A 28 2.44 -10.17 13.55
N ASP A 29 3.61 -9.85 13.00
CA ASP A 29 4.55 -8.91 13.60
C ASP A 29 4.04 -7.46 13.53
N ILE A 30 3.32 -7.04 14.55
CA ILE A 30 2.84 -5.66 14.69
C ILE A 30 3.84 -4.75 15.43
N SER A 31 5.08 -5.19 15.69
CA SER A 31 6.06 -4.47 16.52
C SER A 31 6.51 -3.12 15.95
N GLY A 32 6.45 -2.99 14.61
CA GLY A 32 6.77 -1.76 13.90
C GLY A 32 5.81 -0.59 14.11
N VAL A 33 4.64 -0.84 14.73
CA VAL A 33 3.63 0.17 15.05
C VAL A 33 3.59 0.44 16.56
N LYS A 34 3.87 1.68 16.97
CA LYS A 34 3.85 2.08 18.39
C LYS A 34 3.61 3.57 18.56
N ARG A 35 2.96 3.97 19.65
CA ARG A 35 2.84 5.38 20.05
C ARG A 35 3.98 5.77 20.98
N LEU A 36 4.65 6.88 20.68
CA LEU A 36 5.68 7.49 21.49
C LEU A 36 5.05 8.50 22.46
N ASN A 37 5.73 8.77 23.59
CA ASN A 37 5.24 9.72 24.61
C ASN A 37 5.10 11.16 24.08
N SER A 38 5.75 11.48 22.96
CA SER A 38 5.75 12.79 22.30
C SER A 38 4.51 13.08 21.44
N GLY A 39 3.49 12.22 21.42
CA GLY A 39 2.34 12.37 20.51
C GLY A 39 2.66 11.99 19.06
N VAL A 40 3.61 11.06 18.87
CA VAL A 40 3.99 10.54 17.57
C VAL A 40 3.63 9.07 17.53
N ILE A 41 2.95 8.62 16.47
CA ILE A 41 2.75 7.20 16.19
C ILE A 41 3.75 6.79 15.13
N GLN A 42 4.68 5.93 15.50
CA GLN A 42 5.58 5.29 14.55
C GLN A 42 4.82 4.18 13.82
N TYR A 43 4.89 4.17 12.49
CA TYR A 43 4.39 3.09 11.63
C TYR A 43 5.49 2.65 10.68
N PHE A 44 6.27 1.64 11.08
CA PHE A 44 7.36 1.10 10.28
C PHE A 44 7.03 -0.32 9.83
N GLY A 45 7.15 -0.59 8.54
CA GLY A 45 6.83 -1.90 7.94
C GLY A 45 5.75 -1.82 6.86
N PRO A 46 5.29 -2.98 6.35
CA PRO A 46 4.28 -3.03 5.31
C PRO A 46 2.92 -2.56 5.83
N ILE A 47 2.08 -2.12 4.90
CA ILE A 47 0.69 -1.73 5.16
C ILE A 47 -0.19 -2.98 5.08
N ASP A 48 -0.76 -3.37 6.22
CA ASP A 48 -1.77 -4.43 6.35
C ASP A 48 -2.82 -4.04 7.39
N MET A 49 -3.97 -4.72 7.36
CA MET A 49 -5.10 -4.39 8.23
C MET A 49 -4.72 -4.46 9.71
N GLN A 50 -3.90 -5.42 10.14
CA GLN A 50 -3.61 -5.61 11.57
C GLN A 50 -2.75 -4.49 12.14
N ARG A 51 -1.76 -4.04 11.36
CA ARG A 51 -0.94 -2.87 11.69
C ARG A 51 -1.74 -1.58 11.62
N VAL A 52 -2.63 -1.42 10.63
CA VAL A 52 -3.54 -0.26 10.52
C VAL A 52 -4.49 -0.19 11.71
N GLU A 53 -5.11 -1.30 12.09
CA GLU A 53 -5.98 -1.36 13.25
C GLU A 53 -5.26 -1.07 14.56
N LYS A 54 -4.02 -1.55 14.71
CA LYS A 54 -3.19 -1.16 15.84
C LYS A 54 -2.89 0.34 15.83
N PHE A 55 -2.55 0.92 14.68
CA PHE A 55 -2.34 2.35 14.53
C PHE A 55 -3.57 3.16 14.97
N LYS A 56 -4.76 2.79 14.48
CA LYS A 56 -6.03 3.42 14.85
C LYS A 56 -6.32 3.31 16.36
N ARG A 57 -6.12 2.14 16.96
CA ARG A 57 -6.30 1.95 18.42
C ARG A 57 -5.34 2.78 19.27
N LEU A 58 -4.14 3.05 18.76
CA LEU A 58 -3.15 3.84 19.48
C LEU A 58 -3.41 5.34 19.39
N TYR A 59 -4.12 5.79 18.35
CA TYR A 59 -4.31 7.20 18.06
C TYR A 59 -5.01 7.97 19.18
N ARG A 60 -4.51 9.18 19.40
CA ARG A 60 -5.16 10.21 20.22
C ARG A 60 -5.24 11.52 19.42
N PRO A 61 -6.30 12.34 19.61
CA PRO A 61 -6.43 13.63 18.95
C PRO A 61 -5.16 14.47 19.04
N GLY A 62 -4.67 14.92 17.87
CA GLY A 62 -3.46 15.73 17.76
C GLY A 62 -2.16 14.92 17.58
N ASP A 63 -2.22 13.60 17.61
CA ASP A 63 -1.06 12.78 17.25
C ASP A 63 -0.67 12.96 15.78
N ARG A 64 0.63 12.84 15.50
CA ARG A 64 1.15 12.74 14.12
C ARG A 64 1.66 11.35 13.81
N LEU A 65 1.61 10.98 12.53
CA LEU A 65 2.15 9.74 12.01
C LEU A 65 3.60 9.95 11.56
N LEU A 66 4.54 9.12 12.04
CA LEU A 66 5.89 8.98 11.51
C LEU A 66 5.97 7.65 10.75
N VAL A 67 5.97 7.70 9.41
CA VAL A 67 5.84 6.52 8.55
C VAL A 67 7.16 6.15 7.86
N ASN A 68 7.45 4.85 7.79
CA ASN A 68 8.48 4.27 6.95
C ASN A 68 7.96 2.95 6.38
N SER A 69 7.47 2.96 5.14
CA SER A 69 6.75 1.83 4.58
C SER A 69 7.03 1.63 3.10
N ASN A 70 7.17 0.36 2.71
CA ASN A 70 7.25 -0.06 1.32
C ASN A 70 5.86 -0.21 0.66
N GLY A 71 4.78 0.16 1.35
CA GLY A 71 3.41 -0.07 0.89
C GLY A 71 2.87 -1.42 1.35
N GLY A 72 1.90 -1.97 0.62
CA GLY A 72 1.27 -3.25 0.96
C GLY A 72 -0.14 -3.36 0.40
N SER A 73 -1.09 -3.68 1.27
CA SER A 73 -2.49 -3.84 0.89
C SER A 73 -3.10 -2.50 0.47
N LEU A 74 -3.73 -2.49 -0.73
CA LEU A 74 -4.52 -1.37 -1.22
C LEU A 74 -5.64 -1.02 -0.24
N TYR A 75 -6.42 -2.02 0.20
CA TYR A 75 -7.54 -1.80 1.12
C TYR A 75 -7.09 -1.20 2.45
N ALA A 76 -6.04 -1.77 3.06
CA ALA A 76 -5.49 -1.25 4.31
C ALA A 76 -4.91 0.17 4.13
N GLY A 77 -4.30 0.45 2.98
CA GLY A 77 -3.79 1.77 2.65
C GLY A 77 -4.89 2.82 2.53
N ILE A 78 -5.97 2.52 1.82
CA ILE A 78 -7.13 3.43 1.69
C ILE A 78 -7.82 3.63 3.04
N ASP A 79 -8.01 2.56 3.81
CA ASP A 79 -8.59 2.62 5.15
C ASP A 79 -7.75 3.47 6.12
N MET A 80 -6.43 3.29 6.09
CA MET A 80 -5.49 4.13 6.84
C MET A 80 -5.53 5.58 6.36
N GLY A 81 -5.59 5.82 5.04
CA GLY A 81 -5.68 7.15 4.44
C GLY A 81 -6.95 7.89 4.85
N ASN A 82 -8.12 7.24 4.78
CA ASN A 82 -9.39 7.82 5.25
C ASN A 82 -9.30 8.22 6.72
N PHE A 83 -8.81 7.33 7.59
CA PHE A 83 -8.64 7.63 9.00
C PHE A 83 -7.73 8.83 9.24
N ILE A 84 -6.59 8.92 8.54
CA ILE A 84 -5.64 10.05 8.61
C ILE A 84 -6.33 11.36 8.22
N HIS A 85 -7.07 11.35 7.11
CA HIS A 85 -7.76 12.52 6.59
C HIS A 85 -8.89 12.98 7.52
N GLU A 86 -9.76 12.07 7.96
CA GLU A 86 -10.87 12.34 8.89
C GLU A 86 -10.37 12.94 10.21
N ASN A 87 -9.19 12.49 10.67
CA ASN A 87 -8.55 12.98 11.88
C ASN A 87 -7.60 14.16 11.66
N ARG A 88 -7.50 14.67 10.42
CA ARG A 88 -6.68 15.83 10.04
C ARG A 88 -5.21 15.68 10.46
N MET A 89 -4.67 14.47 10.35
CA MET A 89 -3.36 14.14 10.91
C MET A 89 -2.22 14.72 10.08
N THR A 90 -1.09 14.98 10.76
CA THR A 90 0.20 15.19 10.08
C THR A 90 0.84 13.85 9.74
N VAL A 91 1.36 13.72 8.51
CA VAL A 91 2.12 12.56 8.04
C VAL A 91 3.57 12.98 7.78
N GLU A 92 4.49 12.46 8.59
CA GLU A 92 5.93 12.66 8.49
C GLU A 92 6.58 11.41 7.87
N VAL A 93 7.20 11.55 6.71
CA VAL A 93 7.93 10.46 6.05
C VAL A 93 9.34 10.37 6.63
N ALA A 94 9.59 9.30 7.38
CA ALA A 94 10.85 9.11 8.07
C ALA A 94 12.02 8.88 7.11
N ASN A 95 11.82 7.96 6.16
CA ASN A 95 12.80 7.58 5.14
C ASN A 95 12.12 7.19 3.82
N LEU A 96 11.19 6.24 3.82
CA LEU A 96 10.51 5.78 2.61
C LEU A 96 9.00 5.74 2.80
N CYS A 97 8.27 6.11 1.76
CA CYS A 97 6.84 5.88 1.63
C CYS A 97 6.56 5.48 0.20
N ILE A 98 6.35 4.18 -0.04
CA ILE A 98 6.29 3.56 -1.37
C ILE A 98 4.90 2.96 -1.63
N SER A 99 4.46 2.93 -2.89
CA SER A 99 3.23 2.27 -3.32
C SER A 99 2.01 2.75 -2.53
N SER A 100 1.22 1.85 -1.91
CA SER A 100 0.08 2.20 -1.04
C SER A 100 0.40 3.25 0.02
N CYS A 101 1.64 3.34 0.50
CA CYS A 101 2.02 4.44 1.40
C CYS A 101 1.99 5.78 0.66
N ALA A 102 2.67 5.89 -0.48
CA ALA A 102 2.66 7.11 -1.29
C ALA A 102 1.24 7.42 -1.79
N ASN A 103 0.58 6.42 -2.38
CA ASN A 103 -0.72 6.54 -3.03
C ASN A 103 -1.84 6.91 -2.05
N TYR A 104 -1.83 6.43 -0.81
CA TYR A 104 -3.00 6.56 0.09
C TYR A 104 -2.68 7.21 1.43
N VAL A 105 -1.49 6.99 1.99
CA VAL A 105 -1.14 7.47 3.35
C VAL A 105 -0.52 8.87 3.30
N PHE A 106 0.49 9.08 2.44
CA PHE A 106 1.14 10.37 2.29
C PHE A 106 0.17 11.43 1.76
N LEU A 107 -0.56 11.13 0.69
CA LEU A 107 -1.51 12.07 0.09
C LEU A 107 -2.63 12.48 1.05
N ALA A 108 -3.07 11.58 1.93
CA ALA A 108 -4.16 11.84 2.88
C ALA A 108 -3.80 12.76 4.06
N GLY A 109 -2.51 13.02 4.32
CA GLY A 109 -2.09 13.89 5.41
C GLY A 109 -2.57 15.33 5.21
N GLU A 110 -3.20 15.92 6.23
CA GLU A 110 -3.56 17.35 6.25
C GLU A 110 -2.30 18.21 6.13
N THR A 111 -1.24 17.78 6.82
CA THR A 111 0.12 18.32 6.72
C THR A 111 1.07 17.16 6.40
N LYS A 112 1.95 17.37 5.42
CA LYS A 112 2.88 16.35 4.93
C LYS A 112 4.30 16.85 5.19
N ILE A 113 5.11 16.08 5.90
CA ILE A 113 6.48 16.45 6.25
C ILE A 113 7.44 15.44 5.63
N LEU A 114 8.42 15.94 4.88
CA LEU A 114 9.49 15.15 4.29
C LEU A 114 10.76 15.33 5.12
N ASN A 115 11.32 14.23 5.64
CA ASN A 115 12.66 14.27 6.20
C ASN A 115 13.70 14.50 5.09
N LYS A 116 14.85 15.08 5.46
CA LYS A 116 15.91 15.49 4.52
C LYS A 116 16.20 14.49 3.40
N ASN A 117 16.41 13.22 3.71
CA ASN A 117 16.76 12.21 2.72
C ASN A 117 15.58 11.28 2.36
N SER A 118 14.35 11.67 2.69
CA SER A 118 13.19 10.81 2.47
C SER A 118 12.77 10.74 1.00
N LEU A 119 12.15 9.63 0.61
CA LEU A 119 11.52 9.47 -0.71
C LEU A 119 10.06 9.05 -0.57
N VAL A 120 9.20 9.68 -1.38
CA VAL A 120 7.83 9.26 -1.64
C VAL A 120 7.78 8.70 -3.04
N ILE A 121 7.50 7.41 -3.16
CA ILE A 121 7.67 6.65 -4.42
C ILE A 121 6.31 6.08 -4.82
N PHE A 122 5.82 6.53 -5.96
CA PHE A 122 4.57 6.10 -6.57
C PHE A 122 4.84 4.97 -7.57
N HIS A 123 3.95 3.98 -7.53
CA HIS A 123 3.77 2.95 -8.56
C HIS A 123 2.50 2.16 -8.22
N GLY A 124 1.92 1.53 -9.23
CA GLY A 124 0.75 0.67 -9.05
C GLY A 124 -0.53 1.42 -8.77
N GLY A 125 -1.56 0.63 -8.45
CA GLY A 125 -2.92 1.09 -8.20
C GLY A 125 -3.93 0.44 -9.16
N PRO A 126 -5.22 0.49 -8.83
CA PRO A 126 -6.25 -0.20 -9.60
C PRO A 126 -6.37 0.32 -11.03
N ARG A 127 -6.07 1.59 -11.33
CA ARG A 127 -6.14 2.14 -12.70
C ARG A 127 -4.90 1.83 -13.55
N GLN A 128 -3.95 1.04 -13.05
CA GLN A 128 -2.83 0.54 -13.86
C GLN A 128 -3.36 -0.34 -15.02
N ALA A 129 -2.79 -0.17 -16.21
CA ALA A 129 -3.32 -0.73 -17.46
C ALA A 129 -3.49 -2.27 -17.45
N ASN A 130 -2.54 -3.02 -16.90
CA ASN A 130 -2.61 -4.49 -16.82
C ASN A 130 -3.32 -5.00 -15.56
N PHE A 131 -3.80 -4.14 -14.65
CA PHE A 131 -4.33 -4.57 -13.35
C PHE A 131 -5.55 -5.50 -13.49
N LEU A 132 -6.46 -5.20 -14.41
CA LEU A 132 -7.59 -6.08 -14.71
C LEU A 132 -7.14 -7.49 -15.12
N SER A 133 -6.13 -7.56 -16.01
CA SER A 133 -5.59 -8.85 -16.46
C SER A 133 -4.95 -9.62 -15.31
N LEU A 134 -4.26 -8.95 -14.39
CA LEU A 134 -3.70 -9.59 -13.19
C LEU A 134 -4.81 -10.14 -12.29
N MET A 135 -5.94 -9.43 -12.15
CA MET A 135 -7.09 -9.90 -11.38
C MET A 135 -7.76 -11.12 -12.01
N GLU A 136 -7.93 -11.13 -13.34
CA GLU A 136 -8.48 -12.25 -14.09
C GLU A 136 -7.57 -13.48 -14.02
N GLN A 137 -6.24 -13.28 -14.11
CA GLN A 137 -5.26 -14.35 -13.93
C GLN A 137 -5.35 -14.95 -12.52
N ALA A 138 -5.43 -14.10 -11.48
CA ALA A 138 -5.56 -14.55 -10.11
C ALA A 138 -6.85 -15.38 -9.90
N ASP A 139 -8.00 -14.90 -10.38
CA ASP A 139 -9.28 -15.62 -10.28
C ASP A 139 -9.26 -16.97 -10.99
N ALA A 140 -8.60 -17.06 -12.14
CA ALA A 140 -8.51 -18.29 -12.92
C ALA A 140 -7.48 -19.29 -12.38
N SER A 141 -6.55 -18.85 -11.53
CA SER A 141 -5.36 -19.62 -11.17
C SER A 141 -5.58 -20.77 -10.18
N ASN A 142 -6.64 -20.70 -9.36
CA ASN A 142 -6.78 -21.54 -8.15
C ASN A 142 -5.51 -21.57 -7.28
N ALA A 143 -4.67 -20.52 -7.33
CA ALA A 143 -3.39 -20.54 -6.65
C ALA A 143 -3.55 -20.36 -5.13
N GLU A 144 -2.55 -20.84 -4.39
CA GLU A 144 -2.58 -20.80 -2.93
C GLU A 144 -2.50 -19.37 -2.40
N PRO A 145 -3.04 -19.11 -1.20
CA PRO A 145 -2.80 -17.87 -0.46
C PRO A 145 -1.32 -17.46 -0.41
N GLY A 146 -1.07 -16.17 -0.60
CA GLY A 146 0.26 -15.58 -0.71
C GLY A 146 0.81 -15.55 -2.14
N THR A 147 0.13 -16.14 -3.13
CA THR A 147 0.55 -16.07 -4.54
C THR A 147 0.34 -14.67 -5.09
N THR A 148 1.37 -14.10 -5.71
CA THR A 148 1.35 -12.75 -6.31
C THR A 148 1.38 -12.83 -7.83
N PHE A 149 0.50 -12.06 -8.48
CA PHE A 149 0.41 -11.85 -9.92
C PHE A 149 0.88 -10.44 -10.26
N GLY A 150 1.80 -10.36 -11.23
CA GLY A 150 2.49 -9.13 -11.62
C GLY A 150 3.95 -9.10 -11.15
N ARG A 151 4.63 -7.98 -11.35
CA ARG A 151 6.03 -7.79 -10.96
C ARG A 151 6.13 -7.07 -9.62
N ALA A 152 6.26 -7.85 -8.54
CA ALA A 152 6.46 -7.33 -7.19
C ALA A 152 7.56 -6.26 -7.16
N ASP A 153 7.34 -5.24 -6.33
CA ASP A 153 8.15 -4.01 -6.20
C ASP A 153 8.06 -3.01 -7.36
N TYR A 154 7.75 -3.41 -8.59
CA TYR A 154 7.76 -2.51 -9.75
C TYR A 154 6.39 -1.99 -10.19
N GLU A 155 5.32 -2.71 -9.89
CA GLU A 155 3.96 -2.36 -10.32
C GLU A 155 2.94 -2.71 -9.23
N GLY A 156 1.68 -2.32 -9.45
CA GLY A 156 0.55 -2.81 -8.68
C GLY A 156 0.35 -4.30 -8.96
N VAL A 157 0.38 -5.10 -7.91
CA VAL A 157 0.24 -6.56 -7.99
C VAL A 157 -1.07 -7.02 -7.37
N VAL A 158 -1.55 -8.18 -7.82
CA VAL A 158 -2.69 -8.87 -7.22
C VAL A 158 -2.15 -10.05 -6.41
N THR A 159 -2.32 -10.01 -5.10
CA THR A 159 -1.94 -11.13 -4.23
C THR A 159 -3.19 -11.87 -3.78
N ILE A 160 -3.17 -13.21 -3.89
CA ILE A 160 -4.21 -14.05 -3.32
C ILE A 160 -4.08 -13.98 -1.81
N GLU A 161 -4.91 -13.16 -1.17
CA GLU A 161 -4.91 -13.03 0.27
C GLU A 161 -5.36 -14.33 0.94
N SER A 162 -4.79 -14.66 2.12
CA SER A 162 -5.27 -15.81 2.91
C SER A 162 -6.68 -15.60 3.41
N ALA A 163 -7.46 -16.68 3.59
CA ALA A 163 -8.81 -16.58 4.11
C ALA A 163 -8.91 -15.83 5.46
N SER A 164 -7.84 -15.79 6.27
CA SER A 164 -7.75 -14.96 7.49
C SER A 164 -7.46 -13.49 7.23
N ALA A 165 -6.48 -13.16 6.37
CA ALA A 165 -6.19 -11.77 5.98
C ALA A 165 -7.38 -11.15 5.23
N GLN A 166 -8.05 -11.98 4.44
CA GLN A 166 -9.33 -11.70 3.83
C GLN A 166 -10.45 -11.50 4.85
N ARG A 167 -10.59 -12.36 5.86
CA ARG A 167 -11.59 -12.20 6.94
C ARG A 167 -11.36 -10.94 7.78
N GLU A 168 -10.12 -10.52 7.97
CA GLU A 168 -9.79 -9.28 8.68
C GLU A 168 -10.04 -8.04 7.81
N ALA A 169 -9.74 -8.12 6.50
CA ALA A 169 -10.17 -7.11 5.52
C ALA A 169 -11.70 -7.05 5.38
N ILE A 170 -12.42 -8.18 5.53
CA ILE A 170 -13.89 -8.26 5.60
C ILE A 170 -14.42 -7.66 6.90
N ALA A 171 -13.80 -7.96 8.05
CA ALA A 171 -14.24 -7.45 9.36
C ALA A 171 -14.12 -5.92 9.46
N LEU A 172 -13.34 -5.32 8.56
CA LEU A 172 -13.14 -3.88 8.42
C LEU A 172 -13.80 -3.31 7.15
N ASN A 173 -14.49 -4.15 6.37
CA ASN A 173 -15.35 -3.68 5.30
C ASN A 173 -16.68 -3.22 5.90
N TYR A 174 -16.91 -1.92 5.77
CA TYR A 174 -18.10 -1.16 6.11
C TYR A 174 -19.41 -1.95 5.83
N GLY A 175 -19.97 -2.59 6.87
CA GLY A 175 -21.39 -2.95 6.97
C GLY A 175 -21.93 -4.13 6.13
N SER A 176 -21.10 -4.92 5.42
CA SER A 176 -21.59 -6.04 4.59
C SER A 176 -21.26 -7.43 5.16
N ARG A 177 -22.27 -8.32 5.15
CA ARG A 177 -22.20 -9.73 5.65
C ARG A 177 -21.63 -10.74 4.63
N CYS A 178 -21.10 -10.29 3.50
CA CYS A 178 -20.78 -11.15 2.36
C CYS A 178 -19.36 -11.73 2.37
N ALA A 179 -19.17 -12.86 1.69
CA ALA A 179 -17.86 -13.48 1.52
C ALA A 179 -16.97 -12.67 0.54
N ILE A 180 -15.66 -12.98 0.51
CA ILE A 180 -14.72 -12.33 -0.41
C ILE A 180 -15.15 -12.52 -1.86
N GLY A 181 -15.07 -11.45 -2.64
CA GLY A 181 -15.50 -11.45 -4.03
C GLY A 181 -17.02 -11.46 -4.17
N GLN A 182 -17.77 -11.33 -3.08
CA GLN A 182 -19.20 -11.14 -3.08
C GLN A 182 -19.60 -9.75 -2.59
N VAL A 183 -20.67 -9.22 -3.16
CA VAL A 183 -21.32 -7.99 -2.68
C VAL A 183 -22.78 -8.27 -2.35
N LEU A 184 -23.34 -7.48 -1.43
CA LEU A 184 -24.76 -7.52 -1.14
C LEU A 184 -25.51 -6.90 -2.34
N ASN A 185 -26.38 -7.66 -2.98
CA ASN A 185 -27.24 -7.13 -4.04
C ASN A 185 -28.43 -6.34 -3.45
N MET A 186 -29.26 -5.74 -4.30
CA MET A 186 -30.42 -4.93 -3.87
C MET A 186 -31.46 -5.74 -3.06
N ASN A 187 -31.44 -7.06 -3.16
CA ASN A 187 -32.33 -7.96 -2.42
C ASN A 187 -31.74 -8.38 -1.06
N GLY A 188 -30.50 -7.96 -0.77
CA GLY A 188 -29.79 -8.33 0.46
C GLY A 188 -28.97 -9.63 0.34
N ASP A 189 -28.86 -10.25 -0.83
CA ASP A 189 -28.13 -11.51 -1.02
C ASP A 189 -26.67 -11.27 -1.42
N CYS A 190 -25.78 -12.16 -1.00
CA CYS A 190 -24.38 -12.11 -1.37
C CYS A 190 -24.16 -12.76 -2.74
N GLN A 191 -23.72 -11.98 -3.73
CA GLN A 191 -23.46 -12.45 -5.08
C GLN A 191 -22.00 -12.25 -5.46
N THR A 192 -21.40 -13.25 -6.10
CA THR A 192 -20.04 -13.13 -6.64
C THR A 192 -20.00 -12.10 -7.76
N ILE A 193 -19.02 -11.21 -7.71
CA ILE A 193 -18.81 -10.16 -8.71
C ILE A 193 -17.60 -10.49 -9.59
N THR A 194 -17.64 -10.02 -10.84
CA THR A 194 -16.56 -10.25 -11.81
C THR A 194 -15.28 -9.50 -11.42
N ALA A 195 -14.13 -9.89 -11.98
CA ALA A 195 -12.88 -9.13 -11.84
C ALA A 195 -13.06 -7.66 -12.22
N GLN A 196 -13.82 -7.38 -13.29
CA GLN A 196 -14.12 -6.02 -13.72
C GLN A 196 -14.98 -5.22 -12.73
N GLN A 197 -15.98 -5.85 -12.11
CA GLN A 197 -16.79 -5.20 -11.07
C GLN A 197 -15.96 -4.94 -9.81
N ARG A 198 -15.07 -5.87 -9.42
CA ARG A 198 -14.14 -5.66 -8.30
C ARG A 198 -13.16 -4.54 -8.59
N LEU A 199 -12.63 -4.49 -9.82
CA LEU A 199 -11.76 -3.41 -10.25
C LEU A 199 -12.48 -2.06 -10.16
N GLN A 200 -13.70 -1.96 -10.69
CA GLN A 200 -14.47 -0.72 -10.61
C GLN A 200 -14.67 -0.28 -9.16
N PHE A 201 -15.02 -1.21 -8.27
CA PHE A 201 -15.15 -0.92 -6.84
C PHE A 201 -13.84 -0.39 -6.23
N LEU A 202 -12.69 -0.96 -6.59
CA LEU A 202 -11.38 -0.49 -6.13
C LEU A 202 -11.06 0.92 -6.63
N ILE A 203 -11.38 1.21 -7.91
CA ILE A 203 -11.23 2.54 -8.50
C ILE A 203 -12.13 3.53 -7.75
N ASP A 204 -13.39 3.17 -7.48
CA ASP A 204 -14.34 4.03 -6.78
C ASP A 204 -13.87 4.36 -5.35
N LEU A 205 -13.31 3.39 -4.62
CA LEU A 205 -12.73 3.61 -3.29
C LEU A 205 -11.54 4.58 -3.32
N GLU A 206 -10.65 4.42 -4.30
CA GLU A 206 -9.49 5.29 -4.48
C GLU A 206 -9.93 6.72 -4.84
N ASP A 207 -10.86 6.84 -5.80
CA ASP A 207 -11.43 8.11 -6.23
C ASP A 207 -12.14 8.84 -5.09
N GLN A 208 -12.87 8.10 -4.25
CA GLN A 208 -13.54 8.66 -3.08
C GLN A 208 -12.53 9.21 -2.07
N LEU A 209 -11.46 8.46 -1.75
CA LEU A 209 -10.39 8.95 -0.88
C LEU A 209 -9.80 10.25 -1.45
N TYR A 210 -9.42 10.28 -2.73
CA TYR A 210 -8.81 11.47 -3.33
C TYR A 210 -9.76 12.67 -3.36
N THR A 211 -11.03 12.44 -3.67
CA THR A 211 -12.05 13.48 -3.64
C THR A 211 -12.22 14.08 -2.24
N ASN A 212 -12.21 13.24 -1.20
CA ASN A 212 -12.30 13.68 0.19
C ASN A 212 -11.05 14.48 0.60
N VAL A 213 -9.86 13.98 0.25
CA VAL A 213 -8.59 14.63 0.56
C VAL A 213 -8.52 16.03 -0.04
N ASN A 214 -8.80 16.16 -1.33
CA ASN A 214 -8.95 17.43 -2.02
C ASN A 214 -9.60 17.18 -3.38
N ALA A 215 -10.81 17.70 -3.60
CA ALA A 215 -11.56 17.52 -4.84
C ALA A 215 -10.85 18.05 -6.11
N ASN A 216 -9.86 18.94 -5.96
CA ASN A 216 -9.05 19.45 -7.06
C ASN A 216 -7.71 18.71 -7.23
N MET A 217 -7.34 17.81 -6.30
CA MET A 217 -6.12 17.00 -6.42
C MET A 217 -6.20 16.13 -7.67
N ASP A 218 -5.12 16.12 -8.44
CA ASP A 218 -5.03 15.25 -9.59
C ASP A 218 -5.14 13.79 -9.11
N ARG A 219 -6.12 13.06 -9.65
CA ARG A 219 -6.37 11.67 -9.24
C ARG A 219 -5.45 10.70 -9.94
N ASP A 220 -4.70 11.14 -10.94
CA ASP A 220 -3.81 10.32 -11.73
C ASP A 220 -2.37 10.32 -11.20
N ILE A 221 -2.10 11.00 -10.07
CA ILE A 221 -0.78 11.05 -9.40
C ILE A 221 -0.09 9.67 -9.29
N PRO A 222 -0.77 8.56 -8.91
CA PRO A 222 -0.14 7.24 -8.86
C PRO A 222 0.24 6.66 -10.23
N TYR A 223 -0.25 7.25 -11.32
CA TYR A 223 -0.23 6.68 -12.67
C TYR A 223 0.52 7.53 -13.69
N LEU A 224 0.74 8.85 -13.48
CA LEU A 224 1.37 9.71 -14.49
C LEU A 224 2.77 9.24 -14.91
N GLY A 225 3.52 8.61 -14.01
CA GLY A 225 4.82 8.01 -14.34
C GLY A 225 4.74 6.70 -15.11
N GLN A 226 3.56 6.14 -15.32
CA GLN A 226 3.36 4.86 -16.01
C GLN A 226 2.84 5.02 -17.44
N VAL A 227 2.51 6.25 -17.85
CA VAL A 227 1.79 6.56 -19.10
C VAL A 227 2.50 7.67 -19.89
N GLY A 228 2.06 7.87 -21.14
CA GLY A 228 2.56 8.95 -22.00
C GLY A 228 4.08 8.85 -22.20
N ASP A 229 4.78 9.96 -22.01
CA ASP A 229 6.24 10.05 -22.20
C ASP A 229 7.03 9.09 -21.29
N TYR A 230 6.43 8.66 -20.17
CA TYR A 230 7.07 7.74 -19.22
C TYR A 230 6.75 6.26 -19.47
N GLU A 231 5.81 5.94 -20.37
CA GLU A 231 5.34 4.56 -20.61
C GLU A 231 6.49 3.61 -20.98
N GLN A 232 7.39 4.03 -21.87
CA GLN A 232 8.54 3.21 -22.27
C GLN A 232 9.50 2.94 -21.10
N VAL A 233 9.71 3.93 -20.24
CA VAL A 233 10.58 3.80 -19.05
C VAL A 233 9.95 2.86 -18.03
N TYR A 234 8.63 2.98 -17.85
CA TYR A 234 7.85 2.13 -16.95
C TYR A 234 7.85 0.66 -17.42
N LEU A 235 7.50 0.40 -18.68
CA LEU A 235 7.45 -0.94 -19.25
C LEU A 235 8.83 -1.62 -19.39
N ALA A 236 9.91 -0.84 -19.33
CA ALA A 236 11.26 -1.38 -19.27
C ALA A 236 11.60 -2.02 -17.91
N TYR A 237 10.81 -1.76 -16.86
CA TYR A 237 11.05 -2.22 -15.48
C TYR A 237 12.48 -1.92 -14.99
N LYS A 238 13.05 -0.81 -15.45
CA LYS A 238 14.39 -0.35 -15.06
C LYS A 238 14.41 0.26 -13.65
N TYR A 239 13.31 0.87 -13.28
CA TYR A 239 13.08 1.54 -12.01
C TYR A 239 11.83 0.93 -11.38
N TYR A 240 11.78 0.84 -10.06
CA TYR A 240 10.65 0.21 -9.37
C TYR A 240 9.55 1.23 -9.01
N GLY A 241 9.72 2.49 -9.40
CA GLY A 241 8.70 3.53 -9.27
C GLY A 241 9.25 4.90 -9.64
N PHE A 242 8.45 5.91 -9.36
CA PHE A 242 8.78 7.30 -9.64
C PHE A 242 8.43 8.22 -8.45
N PHE A 243 8.98 9.42 -8.46
CA PHE A 243 8.70 10.43 -7.45
C PHE A 243 8.38 11.78 -8.10
N TYR A 244 7.87 12.71 -7.29
CA TYR A 244 7.63 14.09 -7.69
C TYR A 244 8.43 15.03 -6.82
N SER A 245 8.95 16.11 -7.40
CA SER A 245 9.38 17.29 -6.65
C SER A 245 8.20 17.95 -5.93
N ILE A 246 8.49 18.75 -4.89
CA ILE A 246 7.47 19.54 -4.17
C ILE A 246 6.74 20.49 -5.13
N GLU A 247 7.44 21.03 -6.13
CA GLU A 247 6.82 21.87 -7.16
C GLU A 247 5.81 21.08 -8.01
N SER A 248 6.19 19.89 -8.49
CA SER A 248 5.30 19.03 -9.27
C SER A 248 4.08 18.60 -8.44
N LEU A 249 4.28 18.23 -7.17
CA LEU A 249 3.18 17.94 -6.23
C LEU A 249 2.22 19.12 -6.08
N LYS A 250 2.73 20.34 -6.00
CA LYS A 250 1.90 21.55 -5.93
C LYS A 250 1.06 21.75 -7.20
N LYS A 251 1.63 21.51 -8.39
CA LYS A 251 0.90 21.59 -9.67
C LYS A 251 -0.21 20.54 -9.76
N LEU A 252 0.00 19.38 -9.12
CA LEU A 252 -0.99 18.32 -8.97
C LEU A 252 -2.00 18.58 -7.84
N ASN A 253 -2.06 19.81 -7.32
CA ASN A 253 -2.94 20.23 -6.21
C ASN A 253 -2.73 19.43 -4.90
N VAL A 254 -1.53 18.88 -4.69
CA VAL A 254 -1.10 18.35 -3.39
C VAL A 254 -0.56 19.49 -2.54
N SER A 255 -1.36 19.91 -1.56
CA SER A 255 -1.04 21.02 -0.66
C SER A 255 -0.35 20.56 0.63
N ASN A 256 0.17 21.55 1.37
CA ASN A 256 0.75 21.39 2.71
C ASN A 256 1.92 20.40 2.80
N VAL A 257 2.78 20.37 1.77
CA VAL A 257 4.03 19.61 1.76
C VAL A 257 5.17 20.49 2.26
N TYR A 258 5.80 20.09 3.36
CA TYR A 258 6.89 20.80 4.02
C TYR A 258 8.11 19.91 4.19
N THR A 259 9.27 20.54 4.31
CA THR A 259 10.53 19.86 4.62
C THR A 259 10.83 19.97 6.11
N LYS A 260 11.29 18.88 6.71
CA LYS A 260 11.78 18.92 8.09
C LYS A 260 13.09 19.69 8.13
N ASP A 261 13.18 20.66 9.02
CA ASP A 261 14.36 21.53 9.21
C ASP A 261 14.75 22.37 7.97
N GLY A 262 13.84 22.51 6.99
CA GLY A 262 14.02 23.41 5.84
C GLY A 262 14.79 22.83 4.66
N ASP A 263 15.19 21.56 4.68
CA ASP A 263 15.97 20.93 3.59
C ASP A 263 15.39 19.57 3.18
N TRP A 264 15.28 19.33 1.87
CA TRP A 264 14.92 18.04 1.28
C TRP A 264 15.84 17.73 0.10
N SER A 265 16.65 16.69 0.28
CA SER A 265 17.68 16.19 -0.62
C SER A 265 17.42 14.71 -0.92
N PRO A 266 16.40 14.39 -1.75
CA PRO A 266 16.08 13.01 -2.11
C PRO A 266 17.25 12.29 -2.80
N VAL A 267 18.14 13.05 -3.46
CA VAL A 267 19.39 12.56 -4.09
C VAL A 267 20.33 11.83 -3.12
N SER A 268 20.24 12.12 -1.83
CA SER A 268 21.06 11.49 -0.79
C SER A 268 20.48 10.16 -0.31
N ASN A 269 19.28 9.78 -0.75
CA ASN A 269 18.68 8.49 -0.43
C ASN A 269 19.37 7.38 -1.25
N PRO A 270 19.79 6.24 -0.66
CA PRO A 270 20.39 5.12 -1.40
C PRO A 270 19.53 4.57 -2.55
N LEU A 271 18.22 4.81 -2.49
CA LEU A 271 17.25 4.36 -3.46
C LEU A 271 16.96 5.36 -4.58
N TYR A 272 17.51 6.58 -4.51
CA TYR A 272 17.27 7.63 -5.51
C TYR A 272 17.57 7.16 -6.94
N ASN A 273 18.66 6.41 -7.11
CA ASN A 273 19.14 5.92 -8.40
C ASN A 273 18.28 4.77 -8.98
N LYS A 274 17.24 4.37 -8.24
CA LYS A 274 16.32 3.27 -8.57
C LYS A 274 14.89 3.76 -8.85
N VAL A 275 14.69 5.07 -8.81
CA VAL A 275 13.46 5.76 -9.21
C VAL A 275 13.79 6.83 -10.26
N TYR A 276 12.76 7.33 -10.93
CA TYR A 276 12.85 8.50 -11.81
C TYR A 276 11.89 9.59 -11.37
N GLU A 277 12.20 10.83 -11.72
CA GLU A 277 11.29 11.95 -11.47
C GLU A 277 10.24 12.03 -12.59
N VAL A 278 8.99 12.24 -12.20
CA VAL A 278 7.94 12.70 -13.11
C VAL A 278 7.82 14.20 -12.93
N VAL A 279 8.11 14.94 -13.99
CA VAL A 279 8.01 16.40 -14.02
C VAL A 279 6.65 16.81 -14.53
N VAL A 280 5.96 17.66 -13.76
CA VAL A 280 4.67 18.24 -14.14
C VAL A 280 4.90 19.65 -14.66
N THR A 281 4.58 19.86 -15.94
CA THR A 281 4.68 21.16 -16.61
C THR A 281 3.35 21.92 -16.51
N ASP A 282 3.40 23.24 -16.66
CA ASP A 282 2.22 24.12 -16.68
C ASP A 282 1.43 24.04 -18.00
#